data_AF-B3S7U1-F1
#
_entry.id   AF-B3S7U1-F1
#
_cell.length_a   1.000
_cell.length_b   1.000
_cell.length_c   1.000
_cell.angle_alpha   90.00
_cell.angle_beta   90.00
_cell.angle_gamma   90.00
#
_symmetry.space_group_name_H-M   'P 1'
#
loop_
_entity.id
_entity.type
_entity.pdbx_description
1 polymer ?
#
loop_
_entity_poly.entity_id
_entity_poly.type
_entity_poly.pdbx_seq_one_letter_code
_entity_poly.pdbx_strand_id
1 'polypeptide(L)'
;MQSALTGQDEPIYCSQQIKIPPQLPDMLKKFTKAAIRTQPTDLLQWSYAYFDALSQGEQPPIKERLELPPPAENILSIGLLKILNKQLRPIDTIKKSLLLEKWKNLNLSREKLAELCNLGNFQNEFKWLEFLCLACSDLSPNLTETMKIACSILTKDEEGGPDRIIFSLFLDLYRYLASFDDSIDNRYVDNVIQQLEPEVEKSDGLIGPRHFTGPISPKLSPEF
;
A
#
# COMPACT_ATOMS: atom_id res chain seq x y z
N MET A 1 7.18 -72.05 -22.50
CA MET A 1 5.96 -71.28 -22.17
C MET A 1 6.25 -70.47 -20.93
N GLN A 2 6.49 -69.16 -21.07
CA GLN A 2 6.37 -68.27 -19.93
C GLN A 2 5.72 -66.98 -20.39
N SER A 3 4.62 -66.72 -19.70
CA SER A 3 3.60 -65.72 -19.92
C SER A 3 4.14 -64.29 -19.79
N ALA A 4 3.56 -63.43 -20.61
CA ALA A 4 3.47 -62.00 -20.47
C ALA A 4 3.32 -61.51 -19.03
N LEU A 5 3.94 -60.36 -18.73
CA LEU A 5 3.47 -59.31 -17.81
C LEU A 5 4.37 -58.07 -17.99
N THR A 6 4.25 -57.39 -19.13
CA THR A 6 4.63 -55.97 -19.23
C THR A 6 3.34 -55.18 -19.28
N GLY A 7 2.70 -55.05 -18.12
CA GLY A 7 1.70 -54.00 -17.91
C GLY A 7 2.46 -52.68 -17.90
N GLN A 8 2.64 -52.10 -19.08
CA GLN A 8 3.02 -50.70 -19.16
C GLN A 8 1.80 -49.93 -18.64
N ASP A 9 1.97 -49.26 -17.50
CA ASP A 9 1.13 -48.12 -17.11
C ASP A 9 1.36 -46.99 -18.13
N GLU A 10 0.93 -47.21 -19.38
CA GLU A 10 0.77 -46.12 -20.33
C GLU A 10 -0.37 -45.25 -19.79
N PRO A 11 -0.15 -43.94 -19.58
CA PRO A 11 -1.20 -43.06 -19.12
C PRO A 11 -2.39 -43.16 -20.10
N ILE A 12 -3.57 -43.45 -19.56
CA ILE A 12 -4.85 -43.61 -20.28
C ILE A 12 -5.19 -42.39 -21.17
N TYR A 13 -4.49 -41.26 -20.96
CA TYR A 13 -4.65 -40.01 -21.68
C TYR A 13 -3.45 -39.74 -22.60
N CYS A 14 -3.72 -39.55 -23.88
CA CYS A 14 -2.72 -39.05 -24.84
C CYS A 14 -2.61 -37.52 -24.72
N SER A 15 -1.39 -36.98 -24.74
CA SER A 15 -1.13 -35.52 -24.67
C SER A 15 -1.85 -34.70 -25.74
N GLN A 16 -2.16 -35.32 -26.88
CA GLN A 16 -2.92 -34.74 -27.99
C GLN A 16 -4.41 -34.50 -27.65
N GLN A 17 -4.96 -35.19 -26.65
CA GLN A 17 -6.35 -35.04 -26.19
C GLN A 17 -6.51 -33.85 -25.22
N ILE A 18 -5.42 -33.45 -24.55
CA ILE A 18 -5.43 -32.34 -23.60
C ILE A 18 -5.04 -31.05 -24.34
N LYS A 19 -6.06 -30.27 -24.71
CA LYS A 19 -5.85 -28.95 -25.33
C LYS A 19 -5.54 -27.91 -24.24
N ILE A 20 -4.26 -27.59 -24.06
CA ILE A 20 -3.83 -26.52 -23.15
C ILE A 20 -3.95 -25.17 -23.88
N PRO A 21 -4.73 -24.19 -23.36
CA PRO A 21 -4.76 -22.85 -23.93
C PRO A 21 -3.37 -22.21 -23.94
N PRO A 22 -2.93 -21.59 -25.05
CA PRO A 22 -1.57 -21.08 -25.17
C PRO A 22 -1.24 -19.95 -24.18
N GLN A 23 -2.25 -19.24 -23.66
CA GLN A 23 -2.08 -18.16 -22.68
C GLN A 23 -1.96 -18.66 -21.23
N LEU A 24 -2.36 -19.90 -20.95
CA LEU A 24 -2.41 -20.44 -19.58
C LEU A 24 -1.03 -20.44 -18.89
N PRO A 25 0.06 -20.91 -19.53
CA PRO A 25 1.39 -20.90 -18.90
C PRO A 25 1.84 -19.50 -18.45
N ASP A 26 1.61 -18.48 -19.28
CA ASP A 26 1.98 -17.10 -18.95
C ASP A 26 1.12 -16.52 -17.82
N MET A 27 -0.18 -16.85 -17.79
CA MET A 27 -1.08 -16.44 -16.71
C MET A 27 -0.63 -17.02 -15.37
N LEU A 28 -0.34 -18.33 -15.33
CA LEU A 28 0.17 -19.00 -14.14
C LEU A 28 1.52 -18.41 -13.70
N LYS A 29 2.43 -18.15 -14.65
CA LYS A 29 3.72 -17.51 -14.35
C LYS A 29 3.57 -16.12 -13.73
N LYS A 30 2.67 -15.28 -14.25
CA LYS A 30 2.38 -13.94 -13.69
C LYS A 30 1.78 -14.04 -12.29
N PHE A 31 0.79 -14.91 -12.11
CA PHE A 31 0.17 -15.18 -10.82
C PHE A 31 1.20 -15.64 -9.77
N THR A 32 2.02 -16.64 -10.10
CA THR A 32 3.02 -17.18 -9.17
C THR A 32 4.07 -16.11 -8.80
N LYS A 33 4.54 -15.30 -9.76
CA LYS A 33 5.44 -14.18 -9.48
C LYS A 33 4.81 -13.15 -8.54
N ALA A 34 3.53 -12.83 -8.75
CA ALA A 34 2.79 -11.88 -7.93
C ALA A 34 2.60 -12.41 -6.49
N ALA A 35 2.28 -13.70 -6.34
CA ALA A 35 2.17 -14.34 -5.04
C ALA A 35 3.50 -14.33 -4.27
N ILE A 36 4.61 -14.68 -4.94
CA ILE A 36 5.96 -14.65 -4.35
C ILE A 36 6.34 -13.25 -3.87
N ARG A 37 6.06 -12.20 -4.65
CA ARG A 37 6.35 -10.82 -4.23
C ARG A 37 5.47 -10.38 -3.07
N THR A 38 4.20 -10.76 -3.09
CA THR A 38 3.21 -10.25 -2.14
C THR A 38 3.30 -10.93 -0.79
N GLN A 39 3.69 -12.21 -0.76
CA GLN A 39 3.69 -13.05 0.44
C GLN A 39 2.33 -12.96 1.17
N PRO A 40 1.20 -13.29 0.50
CA PRO A 40 -0.11 -13.18 1.14
C PRO A 40 -0.20 -14.19 2.29
N THR A 41 -0.76 -13.75 3.42
CA THR A 41 -0.97 -14.61 4.59
C THR A 41 -2.04 -15.67 4.30
N ASP A 42 -3.10 -15.28 3.59
CA ASP A 42 -4.10 -16.18 3.03
C ASP A 42 -4.00 -16.18 1.49
N LEU A 43 -3.33 -17.21 0.95
CA LEU A 43 -3.14 -17.36 -0.48
C LEU A 43 -4.46 -17.57 -1.23
N LEU A 44 -5.46 -18.24 -0.63
CA LEU A 44 -6.72 -18.54 -1.31
C LEU A 44 -7.57 -17.27 -1.45
N GLN A 45 -7.75 -16.53 -0.36
CA GLN A 45 -8.47 -15.24 -0.38
C GLN A 45 -7.76 -14.24 -1.30
N TRP A 46 -6.43 -14.18 -1.25
CA TRP A 46 -5.65 -13.32 -2.14
C TRP A 46 -5.78 -13.74 -3.61
N SER A 47 -5.80 -15.05 -3.91
CA SER A 47 -5.98 -15.56 -5.27
C SER A 47 -7.33 -15.18 -5.85
N TYR A 48 -8.40 -15.27 -5.05
CA TYR A 48 -9.71 -14.76 -5.41
C TYR A 48 -9.62 -13.28 -5.80
N ALA A 49 -9.07 -12.45 -4.92
CA ALA A 49 -8.96 -11.01 -5.14
C ALA A 49 -8.09 -10.65 -6.37
N TYR A 50 -7.03 -11.42 -6.62
CA TYR A 50 -6.17 -11.26 -7.79
C TYR A 50 -6.92 -11.51 -9.10
N PHE A 51 -7.61 -12.64 -9.22
CA PHE A 51 -8.33 -12.98 -10.45
C PHE A 51 -9.60 -12.16 -10.63
N ASP A 52 -10.29 -11.82 -9.55
CA ASP A 52 -11.46 -10.94 -9.57
C ASP A 52 -11.07 -9.55 -10.10
N ALA A 53 -10.02 -8.93 -9.56
CA ALA A 53 -9.50 -7.65 -10.05
C ALA A 53 -9.12 -7.71 -11.54
N LEU A 54 -8.40 -8.76 -11.98
CA LEU A 54 -8.05 -8.93 -13.39
C LEU A 54 -9.29 -9.07 -14.29
N SER A 55 -10.34 -9.75 -13.82
CA SER A 55 -11.58 -9.92 -14.59
C SER A 55 -12.34 -8.60 -14.78
N GLN A 56 -12.23 -7.68 -13.82
CA GLN A 56 -12.84 -6.34 -13.86
C GLN A 56 -11.92 -5.29 -14.51
N GLY A 57 -10.70 -5.65 -14.91
CA GLY A 57 -9.70 -4.69 -15.41
C GLY A 57 -9.13 -3.75 -14.32
N GLU A 58 -9.32 -4.10 -13.04
CA GLU A 58 -8.77 -3.38 -11.90
C GLU A 58 -7.30 -3.75 -11.63
N GLN A 59 -6.62 -2.93 -10.83
CA GLN A 59 -5.28 -3.24 -10.34
C GLN A 59 -5.34 -4.39 -9.31
N PRO A 60 -4.70 -5.54 -9.56
CA PRO A 60 -4.67 -6.63 -8.60
C PRO A 60 -3.83 -6.28 -7.35
N PRO A 61 -4.09 -6.93 -6.20
CA PRO A 61 -3.43 -6.62 -4.93
C PRO A 61 -1.99 -7.16 -4.86
N ILE A 62 -1.08 -6.61 -5.65
CA ILE A 62 0.30 -7.11 -5.79
C ILE A 62 1.30 -6.12 -5.20
N LYS A 63 2.23 -6.60 -4.36
CA LYS A 63 3.35 -5.76 -3.89
C LYS A 63 4.33 -5.46 -5.01
N GLU A 64 4.94 -4.27 -4.98
CA GLU A 64 6.02 -3.89 -5.89
C GLU A 64 7.32 -4.63 -5.63
N ARG A 65 7.60 -4.94 -4.36
CA ARG A 65 8.77 -5.69 -3.94
C ARG A 65 8.42 -6.59 -2.77
N LEU A 66 9.28 -7.58 -2.56
CA LEU A 66 9.26 -8.38 -1.34
C LEU A 66 9.70 -7.50 -0.17
N GLU A 67 8.93 -7.52 0.91
CA GLU A 67 9.31 -6.88 2.17
C GLU A 67 10.15 -7.85 3.01
N LEU A 68 11.27 -7.36 3.55
CA LEU A 68 12.19 -8.14 4.37
C LEU A 68 12.49 -7.36 5.67
N PRO A 69 12.15 -7.89 6.85
CA PRO A 69 11.41 -9.15 7.07
C PRO A 69 9.96 -9.07 6.55
N PRO A 70 9.32 -10.21 6.25
CA PRO A 70 7.89 -10.20 5.95
C PRO A 70 7.12 -9.64 7.16
N PRO A 71 6.04 -8.87 6.94
CA PRO A 71 5.21 -8.43 8.03
C PRO A 71 4.59 -9.64 8.75
N ALA A 72 4.34 -9.50 10.05
CA ALA A 72 3.62 -10.52 10.78
C ALA A 72 2.19 -10.67 10.23
N GLU A 73 1.58 -11.83 10.50
CA GLU A 73 0.28 -12.16 9.95
C GLU A 73 -0.80 -11.15 10.35
N ASN A 74 -1.61 -10.74 9.37
CA ASN A 74 -2.72 -9.80 9.53
C ASN A 74 -2.34 -8.40 10.03
N ILE A 75 -1.04 -8.09 10.07
CA ILE A 75 -0.51 -6.78 10.45
C ILE A 75 -0.36 -5.90 9.20
N LEU A 76 -0.73 -4.63 9.35
CA LEU A 76 -0.57 -3.62 8.31
C LEU A 76 0.93 -3.36 8.05
N SER A 77 1.30 -3.24 6.77
CA SER A 77 2.66 -2.86 6.36
C SER A 77 2.63 -1.75 5.32
N ILE A 78 3.77 -1.08 5.12
CA ILE A 78 3.91 -0.02 4.12
C ILE A 78 3.56 -0.54 2.72
N GLY A 79 4.01 -1.74 2.35
CA GLY A 79 3.71 -2.37 1.08
C GLY A 79 2.23 -2.74 0.90
N LEU A 80 1.54 -3.10 1.98
CA LEU A 80 0.08 -3.31 1.95
C LEU A 80 -0.66 -1.97 1.78
N LEU A 81 -0.22 -0.89 2.44
CA LEU A 81 -0.76 0.45 2.18
C LEU A 81 -0.48 0.94 0.75
N LYS A 82 0.69 0.62 0.18
CA LYS A 82 0.98 0.90 -1.25
C LYS A 82 0.00 0.17 -2.16
N ILE A 83 -0.33 -1.09 -1.86
CA ILE A 83 -1.35 -1.82 -2.63
C ILE A 83 -2.70 -1.11 -2.54
N LEU A 84 -3.18 -0.80 -1.33
CA LEU A 84 -4.46 -0.12 -1.14
C LEU A 84 -4.48 1.24 -1.86
N ASN A 85 -3.40 2.01 -1.75
CA ASN A 85 -3.28 3.28 -2.45
C ASN A 85 -3.36 3.09 -3.96
N LYS A 86 -2.68 2.10 -4.55
CA LYS A 86 -2.81 1.85 -6.00
C LYS A 86 -4.23 1.49 -6.44
N GLN A 87 -4.97 0.76 -5.61
CA GLN A 87 -6.34 0.35 -5.91
C GLN A 87 -7.34 1.49 -5.71
N LEU A 88 -7.10 2.39 -4.75
CA LEU A 88 -8.07 3.41 -4.31
C LEU A 88 -7.68 4.85 -4.69
N ARG A 89 -6.45 5.12 -5.12
CA ARG A 89 -5.94 6.46 -5.49
C ARG A 89 -6.80 7.23 -6.49
N PRO A 90 -7.48 6.61 -7.49
CA PRO A 90 -8.36 7.36 -8.38
C PRO A 90 -9.60 7.95 -7.69
N ILE A 91 -9.90 7.51 -6.46
CA ILE A 91 -11.11 7.84 -5.72
C ILE A 91 -10.74 8.78 -4.58
N ASP A 92 -11.20 10.02 -4.65
CA ASP A 92 -10.94 11.02 -3.61
C ASP A 92 -11.71 10.72 -2.32
N THR A 93 -13.01 10.44 -2.45
CA THR A 93 -13.90 10.06 -1.34
C THR A 93 -14.36 8.62 -1.51
N ILE A 94 -13.99 7.74 -0.57
CA ILE A 94 -14.30 6.32 -0.63
C ILE A 94 -15.39 5.93 0.37
N LYS A 95 -16.12 4.85 0.04
CA LYS A 95 -17.06 4.21 0.97
C LYS A 95 -16.33 3.24 1.89
N LYS A 96 -16.72 3.20 3.17
CA LYS A 96 -16.19 2.25 4.16
C LYS A 96 -16.35 0.79 3.74
N SER A 97 -17.45 0.47 3.05
CA SER A 97 -17.70 -0.89 2.52
C SER A 97 -16.64 -1.31 1.49
N LEU A 98 -16.22 -0.39 0.62
CA LEU A 98 -15.18 -0.65 -0.39
C LEU A 98 -13.83 -0.85 0.29
N LEU A 99 -13.50 -0.01 1.28
CA LEU A 99 -12.28 -0.19 2.06
C LEU A 99 -12.27 -1.54 2.77
N LEU A 100 -13.36 -1.92 3.42
CA LEU A 100 -13.48 -3.20 4.13
C LEU A 100 -13.28 -4.39 3.20
N GLU A 101 -13.81 -4.33 1.98
CA GLU A 101 -13.60 -5.36 0.96
C GLU A 101 -12.11 -5.47 0.57
N LYS A 102 -11.47 -4.36 0.19
CA LYS A 102 -10.05 -4.38 -0.19
C LYS A 102 -9.15 -4.76 1.00
N TRP A 103 -9.50 -4.36 2.21
CA TRP A 103 -8.82 -4.73 3.46
C TRP A 103 -8.90 -6.23 3.74
N LYS A 104 -10.10 -6.81 3.58
CA LYS A 104 -10.32 -8.27 3.69
C LYS A 104 -9.54 -9.04 2.63
N ASN A 105 -9.45 -8.53 1.41
CA ASN A 105 -8.68 -9.17 0.33
C ASN A 105 -7.18 -9.27 0.63
N LEU A 106 -6.67 -8.40 1.50
CA LEU A 106 -5.30 -8.45 2.02
C LEU A 106 -5.17 -9.23 3.33
N ASN A 107 -6.26 -9.82 3.81
CA ASN A 107 -6.35 -10.55 5.08
C ASN A 107 -5.83 -9.74 6.27
N LEU A 108 -6.15 -8.44 6.31
CA LEU A 108 -5.78 -7.54 7.41
C LEU A 108 -6.81 -7.61 8.55
N SER A 109 -6.36 -7.39 9.80
CA SER A 109 -7.22 -7.38 10.99
C SER A 109 -8.37 -6.37 10.88
N ARG A 110 -9.59 -6.82 11.17
CA ARG A 110 -10.78 -5.95 11.18
C ARG A 110 -10.79 -5.02 12.37
N GLU A 111 -10.21 -5.45 13.48
CA GLU A 111 -10.04 -4.69 14.71
C GLU A 111 -9.15 -3.48 14.42
N LYS A 112 -8.00 -3.69 13.75
CA LYS A 112 -7.12 -2.59 13.33
C LYS A 112 -7.83 -1.60 12.40
N LEU A 113 -8.63 -2.07 11.45
CA LEU A 113 -9.44 -1.18 10.61
C LEU A 113 -10.44 -0.37 11.44
N ALA A 114 -11.11 -1.00 12.41
CA ALA A 114 -12.06 -0.32 13.29
C ALA A 114 -11.39 0.73 14.18
N GLU A 115 -10.20 0.43 14.73
CA GLU A 115 -9.38 1.38 15.48
C GLU A 115 -9.06 2.63 14.65
N LEU A 116 -8.53 2.45 13.44
CA LEU A 116 -8.21 3.56 12.52
C LEU A 116 -9.47 4.34 12.12
N CYS A 117 -10.58 3.65 11.85
CA CYS A 117 -11.85 4.31 11.56
C CYS A 117 -12.36 5.13 12.73
N ASN A 118 -12.25 4.64 13.96
CA ASN A 118 -12.71 5.36 15.14
C ASN A 118 -11.81 6.56 15.43
N LEU A 119 -10.50 6.40 15.30
CA LEU A 119 -9.53 7.48 15.52
C LEU A 119 -9.77 8.65 14.56
N GLY A 120 -9.93 8.37 13.25
CA GLY A 120 -10.20 9.40 12.24
C GLY A 120 -11.67 9.79 12.08
N ASN A 121 -12.58 9.28 12.94
CA ASN A 121 -14.03 9.47 12.81
C ASN A 121 -14.57 9.13 11.39
N PHE A 122 -14.03 8.07 10.78
CA PHE A 122 -14.38 7.62 9.45
C PHE A 122 -15.66 6.78 9.46
N GLN A 123 -16.77 7.44 9.11
CA GLN A 123 -18.12 6.87 9.10
C GLN A 123 -18.40 6.15 7.77
N ASN A 124 -19.36 6.62 6.96
CA ASN A 124 -19.76 5.92 5.74
C ASN A 124 -18.88 6.27 4.54
N GLU A 125 -18.60 7.56 4.35
CA GLU A 125 -17.77 8.10 3.28
C GLU A 125 -16.76 9.07 3.87
N PHE A 126 -15.53 9.04 3.37
CA PHE A 126 -14.42 9.87 3.86
C PHE A 126 -13.33 9.99 2.81
N LYS A 127 -12.46 11.00 2.95
CA LYS A 127 -11.34 11.18 2.02
C LYS A 127 -10.33 10.06 2.19
N TRP A 128 -9.97 9.42 1.08
CA TRP A 128 -9.02 8.32 1.09
C TRP A 128 -7.67 8.73 1.67
N LEU A 129 -7.19 9.93 1.31
CA LEU A 129 -5.88 10.41 1.71
C LEU A 129 -5.77 10.71 3.21
N GLU A 130 -6.85 11.17 3.85
CA GLU A 130 -6.92 11.37 5.31
C GLU A 130 -6.81 10.01 6.03
N PHE A 131 -7.56 9.00 5.55
CA PHE A 131 -7.44 7.63 6.09
C PHE A 131 -6.06 7.05 5.87
N LEU A 132 -5.51 7.17 4.66
CA LEU A 132 -4.20 6.64 4.31
C LEU A 132 -3.11 7.24 5.20
N CYS A 133 -3.15 8.55 5.42
CA CYS A 133 -2.17 9.26 6.23
C CYS A 133 -2.27 8.86 7.71
N LEU A 134 -3.48 8.69 8.24
CA LEU A 134 -3.70 8.15 9.58
C LEU A 134 -3.23 6.68 9.70
N ALA A 135 -3.43 5.87 8.66
CA ALA A 135 -2.90 4.52 8.63
C ALA A 135 -1.35 4.50 8.58
N CYS A 136 -0.72 5.52 7.98
CA CYS A 136 0.73 5.68 8.04
C CYS A 136 1.21 6.01 9.47
N SER A 137 0.43 6.75 10.26
CA SER A 137 0.84 7.11 11.62
C SER A 137 0.90 5.88 12.55
N ASP A 138 0.01 4.90 12.35
CA ASP A 138 0.04 3.60 13.06
C ASP A 138 1.32 2.79 12.79
N LEU A 139 2.01 3.05 11.67
CA LEU A 139 3.26 2.38 11.28
C LEU A 139 4.52 3.15 11.69
N SER A 140 4.39 4.29 12.36
CA SER A 140 5.50 5.22 12.61
C SER A 140 5.54 5.68 14.06
N PRO A 141 6.73 5.97 14.61
CA PRO A 141 6.87 6.42 15.99
C PRO A 141 6.53 7.91 16.19
N ASN A 142 6.57 8.72 15.13
CA ASN A 142 6.36 10.16 15.21
C ASN A 142 5.93 10.74 13.85
N LEU A 143 5.48 11.99 13.85
CA LEU A 143 4.95 12.70 12.69
C LEU A 143 5.95 12.82 11.53
N THR A 144 7.23 13.02 11.83
CA THR A 144 8.29 13.07 10.81
C THR A 144 8.39 11.75 10.05
N GLU A 145 8.43 10.62 10.76
CA GLU A 145 8.43 9.30 10.15
C GLU A 145 7.10 8.99 9.44
N THR A 146 5.96 9.43 9.98
CA THR A 146 4.66 9.32 9.30
C THR A 146 4.70 10.00 7.93
N MET A 147 5.18 11.24 7.85
CA MET A 147 5.24 12.00 6.62
C MET A 147 6.24 11.40 5.61
N LYS A 148 7.35 10.81 6.08
CA LYS A 148 8.25 10.03 5.20
C LYS A 148 7.54 8.83 4.58
N ILE A 149 6.81 8.06 5.37
CA ILE A 149 6.04 6.91 4.89
C ILE A 149 4.99 7.37 3.88
N ALA A 150 4.23 8.42 4.19
CA ALA A 150 3.22 8.98 3.29
C ALA A 150 3.82 9.40 1.94
N CYS A 151 4.95 10.12 1.95
CA CYS A 151 5.72 10.47 0.76
C CYS A 151 6.10 9.24 -0.06
N SER A 152 6.62 8.19 0.58
CA SER A 152 7.03 6.95 -0.10
C SER A 152 5.87 6.17 -0.74
N ILE A 153 4.63 6.37 -0.25
CA ILE A 153 3.43 5.71 -0.76
C ILE A 153 2.78 6.53 -1.88
N LEU A 154 2.81 7.86 -1.76
CA LEU A 154 2.10 8.79 -2.65
C LEU A 154 2.95 9.30 -3.81
N THR A 155 4.27 9.15 -3.71
CA THR A 155 5.24 9.56 -4.73
C THR A 155 4.87 9.06 -6.14
N LYS A 156 5.26 9.86 -7.12
CA LYS A 156 5.26 9.49 -8.54
C LYS A 156 6.67 9.25 -9.08
N ASP A 157 7.69 9.45 -8.24
CA ASP A 157 9.06 9.13 -8.60
C ASP A 157 9.20 7.63 -8.88
N GLU A 158 10.19 7.29 -9.68
CA GLU A 158 10.57 5.89 -9.90
C GLU A 158 11.04 5.26 -8.58
N GLU A 159 10.94 3.93 -8.53
CA GLU A 159 11.23 3.19 -7.32
C GLU A 159 12.71 3.31 -6.92
N GLY A 160 12.98 3.72 -5.68
CA GLY A 160 14.33 4.08 -5.20
C GLY A 160 14.72 5.53 -5.47
N GLY A 161 13.79 6.33 -6.01
CA GLY A 161 13.90 7.77 -6.12
C GLY A 161 13.75 8.49 -4.78
N PRO A 162 13.69 9.84 -4.81
CA PRO A 162 13.68 10.67 -3.61
C PRO A 162 12.31 10.82 -2.92
N ASP A 163 11.32 10.00 -3.28
CA ASP A 163 9.96 9.97 -2.72
C ASP A 163 9.27 11.34 -2.67
N ARG A 164 9.28 12.08 -3.78
CA ARG A 164 8.70 13.43 -3.83
C ARG A 164 7.20 13.41 -4.15
N ILE A 165 6.49 14.31 -3.49
CA ILE A 165 5.07 14.61 -3.71
C ILE A 165 4.87 16.12 -3.93
N ILE A 166 3.69 16.49 -4.44
CA ILE A 166 3.30 17.89 -4.61
C ILE A 166 3.18 18.54 -3.23
N PHE A 167 3.72 19.74 -3.06
CA PHE A 167 3.75 20.41 -1.76
C PHE A 167 2.37 20.68 -1.17
N SER A 168 1.39 21.09 -1.98
CA SER A 168 0.02 21.30 -1.49
C SER A 168 -0.57 20.03 -0.84
N LEU A 169 -0.34 18.87 -1.46
CA LEU A 169 -0.75 17.58 -0.90
C LEU A 169 -0.04 17.30 0.44
N PHE A 170 1.26 17.58 0.54
CA PHE A 170 1.98 17.46 1.80
C PHE A 170 1.39 18.35 2.89
N LEU A 171 1.05 19.60 2.57
CA LEU A 171 0.47 20.55 3.52
C LEU A 171 -0.89 20.08 4.04
N ASP A 172 -1.75 19.59 3.16
CA ASP A 172 -3.08 19.07 3.55
C ASP A 172 -2.94 17.89 4.53
N LEU A 173 -2.01 16.97 4.24
CA LEU A 173 -1.73 15.81 5.09
C LEU A 173 -1.07 16.19 6.43
N TYR A 174 -0.09 17.09 6.39
CA TYR A 174 0.61 17.55 7.59
C TYR A 174 -0.35 18.27 8.54
N ARG A 175 -1.19 19.19 8.04
CA ARG A 175 -2.21 19.89 8.84
C ARG A 175 -3.22 18.92 9.43
N TYR A 176 -3.67 17.94 8.64
CA TYR A 176 -4.59 16.91 9.11
C TYR A 176 -3.98 16.13 10.28
N LEU A 177 -2.75 15.62 10.15
CA LEU A 177 -2.11 14.86 11.23
C LEU A 177 -1.77 15.72 12.45
N ALA A 178 -1.29 16.94 12.24
CA ALA A 178 -1.01 17.88 13.32
C ALA A 178 -2.25 18.17 14.18
N SER A 179 -3.45 18.10 13.62
CA SER A 179 -4.69 18.30 14.37
C SER A 179 -5.00 17.20 15.40
N PHE A 180 -4.31 16.06 15.35
CA PHE A 180 -4.43 14.99 16.36
C PHE A 180 -3.44 15.14 17.52
N ASP A 181 -2.47 16.05 17.41
CA ASP A 181 -1.42 16.26 18.40
C ASP A 181 -1.63 17.60 19.10
N ASP A 182 -2.12 17.56 20.34
CA ASP A 182 -2.37 18.76 21.15
C ASP A 182 -1.09 19.59 21.44
N SER A 183 0.10 19.01 21.23
CA SER A 183 1.37 19.75 21.35
C SER A 183 1.66 20.65 20.14
N ILE A 184 0.96 20.44 19.02
CA ILE A 184 1.18 21.14 17.75
C ILE A 184 0.07 22.17 17.53
N ASP A 185 0.34 23.43 17.86
CA ASP A 185 -0.60 24.51 17.57
C ASP A 185 -0.49 25.02 16.11
N ASN A 186 -1.50 25.76 15.66
CA ASN A 186 -1.52 26.33 14.30
C ASN A 186 -0.31 27.25 14.02
N ARG A 187 0.24 27.92 15.06
CA ARG A 187 1.40 28.81 14.88
C ARG A 187 2.66 28.01 14.61
N TYR A 188 2.81 26.85 15.25
CA TYR A 188 3.89 25.91 15.01
C TYR A 188 3.82 25.38 13.58
N VAL A 189 2.64 24.91 13.17
CA VAL A 189 2.38 24.45 11.79
C VAL A 189 2.75 25.53 10.78
N ASP A 190 2.26 26.77 10.95
CA ASP A 190 2.54 27.87 10.04
C ASP A 190 4.03 28.22 9.98
N ASN A 191 4.74 28.16 11.10
CA ASN A 191 6.19 28.38 11.16
C ASN A 191 6.96 27.30 10.39
N VAL A 192 6.60 26.03 10.58
CA VAL A 192 7.19 24.91 9.83
C VAL A 192 6.96 25.09 8.32
N ILE A 193 5.74 25.47 7.93
CA ILE A 193 5.39 25.70 6.52
C ILE A 193 6.24 26.83 5.92
N GLN A 194 6.36 27.97 6.61
CA GLN A 194 7.18 29.10 6.17
C GLN A 194 8.66 28.75 6.02
N GLN A 195 9.18 27.82 6.83
CA GLN A 195 10.56 27.33 6.69
C GLN A 195 10.73 26.37 5.51
N LEU A 196 9.70 25.59 5.17
CA LEU A 196 9.73 24.64 4.05
C LEU A 196 9.52 25.31 2.69
N GLU A 197 8.71 26.36 2.61
CA GLU A 197 8.34 27.05 1.35
C GLU A 197 9.56 27.41 0.48
N PRO A 198 10.61 28.11 0.99
CA PRO A 198 11.76 28.50 0.16
C PRO A 198 12.57 27.31 -0.39
N GLU A 199 12.65 26.21 0.34
CA GLU A 199 13.37 25.01 -0.09
C GLU A 199 12.59 24.21 -1.15
N VAL A 200 11.26 24.24 -1.04
CA VAL A 200 10.35 23.61 -2.00
C VAL A 200 10.24 24.41 -3.29
N GLU A 201 10.26 25.75 -3.23
CA GLU A 201 10.31 26.60 -4.42
C GLU A 201 11.56 26.32 -5.27
N LYS A 202 12.72 26.08 -4.62
CA LYS A 202 13.95 25.63 -5.29
C LYS A 202 13.85 24.22 -5.89
N SER A 203 12.84 23.44 -5.48
CA SER A 203 12.61 22.05 -5.89
C SER A 203 11.36 21.92 -6.78
N ASP A 204 11.01 22.96 -7.54
CA ASP A 204 9.88 22.98 -8.48
C ASP A 204 8.51 22.66 -7.85
N GLY A 205 8.30 23.07 -6.59
CA GLY A 205 7.03 22.83 -5.88
C GLY A 205 6.86 21.39 -5.36
N LEU A 206 7.94 20.59 -5.42
CA LEU A 206 7.97 19.22 -4.91
C LEU A 206 8.67 19.15 -3.55
N ILE A 207 8.06 18.39 -2.65
CA ILE A 207 8.62 18.09 -1.33
C ILE A 207 8.82 16.59 -1.19
N GLY A 208 9.79 16.20 -0.36
CA GLY A 208 10.15 14.82 -0.07
C GLY A 208 11.03 14.77 1.19
N PRO A 209 11.37 13.57 1.70
CA PRO A 209 12.02 13.40 3.00
C PRO A 209 13.20 14.35 3.28
N ARG A 210 14.08 14.57 2.29
CA ARG A 210 15.26 15.42 2.42
C ARG A 210 15.00 16.83 2.96
N HIS A 211 13.79 17.37 2.76
CA HIS A 211 13.46 18.74 3.13
C HIS A 211 13.06 18.89 4.61
N PHE A 212 12.68 17.79 5.28
CA PHE A 212 12.13 17.81 6.65
C PHE A 212 12.75 16.76 7.59
N THR A 213 13.77 16.01 7.12
CA THR A 213 14.50 15.03 7.94
C THR A 213 15.98 15.39 8.15
N GLY A 214 16.42 16.51 7.60
CA GLY A 214 17.81 16.96 7.71
C GLY A 214 18.13 17.57 9.09
N PRO A 215 19.41 17.65 9.49
CA PRO A 215 19.79 18.25 10.77
C PRO A 215 19.39 19.72 10.93
N ILE A 216 19.26 20.44 9.80
CA ILE A 216 18.94 21.87 9.74
C ILE A 216 17.47 22.08 9.29
N SER A 217 16.76 21.01 8.94
CA SER A 217 15.36 21.14 8.49
C SER A 217 14.42 21.40 9.66
N PRO A 218 13.29 22.09 9.42
CA PRO A 218 12.28 22.27 10.46
C PRO A 218 11.78 20.93 10.97
N LYS A 219 11.64 20.83 12.30
CA LYS A 219 11.00 19.69 12.95
C LYS A 219 9.49 19.76 12.72
N LEU A 220 8.88 18.64 12.34
CA LEU A 220 7.43 18.60 12.11
C LEU A 220 6.62 18.53 13.41
N SER A 221 7.25 18.12 14.51
CA SER A 221 6.66 18.04 15.85
C SER A 221 7.64 18.58 16.91
N PRO A 222 7.17 19.22 17.99
CA PRO A 222 8.03 19.77 19.05
C PRO A 222 8.85 18.72 19.82
N GLU A 223 8.29 17.52 20.01
CA GLU A 223 8.79 16.55 20.98
C GLU A 223 9.86 15.57 20.45
N PHE A 224 10.30 15.69 19.19
CA PHE A 224 11.28 14.78 18.58
C PHE A 224 12.29 15.50 17.69
#